data_AF-X1TGG2-F1
#
_entry.id   AF-X1TGG2-F1
#
_cell.length_a   1.000
_cell.length_b   1.000
_cell.length_c   1.000
_cell.angle_alpha   90.00
_cell.angle_beta   90.00
_cell.angle_gamma   90.00
#
_symmetry.space_group_name_H-M   'P 1'
#
loop_
_entity.id
_entity.type
_entity.pdbx_description
1 polymer ?
#
loop_
_entity_poly.entity_id
_entity_poly.type
_entity_poly.pdbx_seq_one_letter_code
_entity_poly.pdbx_strand_id
1 'polypeptide(L)'
;MWQVVGQTRAVSLLKRSLEREVVAHAYLFVGPPHVGKMTLALNLAQALNCEATEPPCGECLSCQKIASAKHADVQIIGLTTDGDSVEAKSQVEISIDQIRQMQHSASLPPFEGRYKVFIIDGAEQLSSEAANCLLKTLEEPVGK
;
A
#
# COMPACT_ATOMS: atom_id res chain seq x y z
N MET A 1 12.03 -1.94 11.07
CA MET A 1 13.31 -1.95 10.36
C MET A 1 13.02 -2.02 8.87
N TRP A 2 13.84 -1.42 7.99
CA TRP A 2 13.70 -1.61 6.54
C TRP A 2 14.23 -3.00 6.17
N GLN A 3 13.37 -3.88 5.68
CA GLN A 3 13.69 -5.29 5.41
C GLN A 3 14.21 -5.54 3.99
N VAL A 4 14.05 -4.58 3.08
CA VAL A 4 14.55 -4.69 1.72
C VAL A 4 16.09 -4.61 1.68
N VAL A 5 16.73 -5.51 0.95
CA VAL A 5 18.18 -5.59 0.80
C VAL A 5 18.61 -5.04 -0.57
N GLY A 6 19.73 -4.31 -0.61
CA GLY A 6 20.32 -3.80 -1.86
C GLY A 6 19.66 -2.55 -2.45
N GLN A 7 18.50 -2.12 -1.94
CA GLN A 7 17.74 -0.97 -2.45
C GLN A 7 18.04 0.34 -1.69
N THR A 8 19.31 0.60 -1.36
CA THR A 8 19.74 1.71 -0.49
C THR A 8 19.27 3.07 -0.99
N ARG A 9 19.32 3.31 -2.31
CA ARG A 9 18.88 4.58 -2.90
C ARG A 9 17.39 4.82 -2.67
N ALA A 10 16.54 3.84 -2.99
CA ALA A 10 15.09 3.97 -2.81
C ALA A 10 14.72 4.16 -1.33
N VAL A 11 15.31 3.36 -0.44
CA VAL A 11 15.10 3.49 1.01
C VAL A 11 15.53 4.87 1.51
N SER A 12 16.68 5.38 1.07
CA SER A 12 17.17 6.69 1.50
C SER A 12 16.27 7.85 1.07
N LEU A 13 15.63 7.75 -0.11
CA LEU A 13 14.67 8.76 -0.57
C LEU A 13 13.41 8.75 0.29
N LEU A 14 12.85 7.56 0.55
CA LEU A 14 11.65 7.43 1.38
C LEU A 14 11.89 7.90 2.81
N LYS A 15 13.03 7.52 3.42
CA LYS A 15 13.43 8.00 4.76
C LYS A 15 13.45 9.52 4.81
N ARG A 16 14.10 10.18 3.85
CA ARG A 16 14.16 11.65 3.79
C ARG A 16 12.78 12.30 3.63
N SER A 17 11.89 11.70 2.84
CA SER A 17 10.52 12.21 2.68
C SER A 17 9.71 12.07 3.96
N LEU A 18 9.89 10.97 4.71
CA LEU A 18 9.26 10.75 6.01
C LEU A 18 9.78 11.75 7.06
N GLU A 19 11.10 11.91 7.17
CA GLU A 19 11.76 12.84 8.10
C GLU A 19 11.32 14.30 7.90
N ARG A 20 11.04 14.68 6.64
CA ARG A 20 10.62 16.03 6.26
C ARG A 20 9.10 16.20 6.20
N GLU A 21 8.33 15.14 6.46
CA GLU A 21 6.86 15.11 6.35
C GLU A 21 6.32 15.53 4.96
N VAL A 22 7.11 15.32 3.89
CA VAL A 22 6.76 15.65 2.48
C VAL A 22 6.48 14.39 1.66
N VAL A 23 5.77 13.45 2.27
CA VAL A 23 5.41 12.18 1.62
C VAL A 23 4.43 12.44 0.48
N ALA A 24 4.75 11.96 -0.73
CA ALA A 24 3.82 11.99 -1.85
C ALA A 24 2.61 11.10 -1.59
N HIS A 25 1.45 11.45 -2.17
CA HIS A 25 0.21 10.67 -2.02
C HIS A 25 0.26 9.32 -2.77
N ALA A 26 1.16 9.16 -3.76
CA ALA A 26 1.32 7.95 -4.54
C ALA A 26 2.78 7.65 -4.88
N TYR A 27 3.13 6.36 -4.88
CA TYR A 27 4.44 5.85 -5.28
C TYR A 27 4.27 4.66 -6.22
N LEU A 28 5.03 4.65 -7.32
CA LEU A 28 5.12 3.52 -8.23
C LEU A 28 6.48 2.83 -8.06
N PHE A 29 6.49 1.61 -7.55
CA PHE A 29 7.70 0.79 -7.46
C PHE A 29 7.84 -0.07 -8.71
N VAL A 30 8.92 0.13 -9.47
CA VAL A 30 9.19 -0.60 -10.72
C VAL A 30 10.47 -1.41 -10.59
N GLY A 31 10.45 -2.63 -11.13
CA GLY A 31 11.61 -3.51 -11.17
C GLY A 31 11.22 -4.97 -11.43
N PRO A 32 12.22 -5.85 -11.62
CA PRO A 32 11.99 -7.28 -11.86
C PRO A 32 11.11 -7.95 -10.79
N PRO A 33 10.47 -9.09 -11.11
CA PRO A 33 9.80 -9.92 -10.11
C PRO A 33 10.75 -10.27 -8.95
N HIS A 34 10.21 -10.37 -7.73
CA HIS A 34 10.94 -10.77 -6.51
C HIS A 34 12.08 -9.85 -6.05
N VAL A 35 12.25 -8.66 -6.63
CA VAL A 35 13.27 -7.68 -6.21
C VAL A 35 12.96 -6.96 -4.87
N GLY A 36 11.81 -7.27 -4.24
CA GLY A 36 11.39 -6.68 -2.97
C GLY A 36 10.45 -5.48 -3.07
N LYS A 37 9.74 -5.30 -4.20
CA LYS A 37 8.76 -4.20 -4.40
C LYS A 37 7.67 -4.20 -3.32
N MET A 38 7.04 -5.35 -3.11
CA MET A 38 5.99 -5.53 -2.11
C MET A 38 6.52 -5.33 -0.69
N THR A 39 7.71 -5.87 -0.39
CA THR A 39 8.39 -5.64 0.90
C THR A 39 8.63 -4.16 1.15
N LEU A 40 9.08 -3.41 0.15
CA LEU A 40 9.30 -1.97 0.28
C LEU A 40 7.99 -1.19 0.47
N ALA A 41 6.92 -1.56 -0.24
CA ALA A 41 5.60 -0.98 -0.06
C ALA A 41 5.06 -1.21 1.36
N LEU A 42 5.18 -2.43 1.88
CA LEU A 42 4.81 -2.77 3.26
C LEU A 42 5.66 -2.01 4.28
N ASN A 43 6.98 -1.91 4.08
CA ASN A 43 7.84 -1.14 4.98
C ASN A 43 7.49 0.35 4.98
N LEU A 44 7.10 0.93 3.85
CA LEU A 44 6.62 2.30 3.79
C LEU A 44 5.29 2.48 4.54
N ALA A 45 4.33 1.57 4.34
CA ALA A 45 3.07 1.58 5.08
C ALA A 45 3.30 1.46 6.60
N GLN A 46 4.20 0.56 7.01
CA GLN A 46 4.64 0.43 8.39
C GLN A 46 5.26 1.72 8.90
N ALA A 47 6.09 2.39 8.10
CA ALA A 47 6.77 3.61 8.52
C ALA A 47 5.80 4.78 8.73
N LEU A 48 4.76 4.89 7.89
CA LEU A 48 3.72 5.92 7.99
C LEU A 48 2.86 5.78 9.24
N ASN A 49 2.56 4.55 9.65
CA ASN A 49 1.70 4.25 10.79
C ASN A 49 2.44 3.78 12.04
N CYS A 50 3.78 3.83 12.04
CA CYS A 50 4.58 3.43 13.19
C CYS A 50 4.42 4.40 14.37
N GLU A 51 4.40 3.85 15.58
CA GLU A 51 4.29 4.61 16.83
C GLU A 51 5.67 4.94 17.44
N ALA A 52 6.74 4.33 16.94
CA ALA A 52 8.09 4.52 17.45
C ALA A 52 8.76 5.79 16.86
N THR A 53 9.79 6.29 17.55
CA THR A 53 10.60 7.43 17.10
C THR A 53 11.37 7.15 15.81
N GLU A 54 11.79 5.89 15.59
CA GLU A 54 12.52 5.46 14.40
C GLU A 54 11.65 4.52 13.53
N PRO A 55 10.90 5.07 12.57
CA PRO A 55 10.02 4.28 11.71
C PRO A 55 10.76 3.66 10.50
N PRO A 56 10.29 2.50 9.99
CA PRO A 56 9.42 1.56 10.68
C PRO A 56 10.22 0.86 11.80
N CYS A 57 9.62 0.55 12.95
CA CYS A 57 10.32 -0.24 13.98
C CYS A 57 10.18 -1.76 13.72
N GLY A 58 9.01 -2.22 13.28
CA GLY A 58 8.73 -3.64 13.04
C GLY A 58 8.17 -4.39 14.26
N GLU A 59 8.13 -3.76 15.43
CA GLU A 59 7.78 -4.40 16.70
C GLU A 59 6.53 -3.80 17.36
N CYS A 60 6.13 -2.56 17.03
CA CYS A 60 4.90 -1.96 17.57
C CYS A 60 3.65 -2.64 16.98
N LEU A 61 2.50 -2.45 17.66
CA LEU A 61 1.26 -3.11 17.29
C LEU A 61 0.85 -2.78 15.84
N SER A 62 0.92 -1.51 15.43
CA SER A 62 0.65 -1.12 14.04
C SER A 62 1.57 -1.85 13.04
N CYS A 63 2.89 -1.87 13.29
CA CYS A 63 3.84 -2.57 12.41
C CYS A 63 3.55 -4.07 12.28
N GLN A 64 3.22 -4.73 13.40
CA GLN A 64 2.87 -6.16 13.41
C GLN A 64 1.56 -6.43 12.67
N LYS A 65 0.52 -5.61 12.89
CA LYS A 65 -0.76 -5.71 12.18
C LYS A 65 -0.57 -5.57 10.67
N ILE A 66 0.23 -4.59 10.23
CA ILE A 66 0.53 -4.38 8.80
C ILE A 66 1.29 -5.58 8.23
N ALA A 67 2.29 -6.11 8.93
CA ALA A 67 3.03 -7.30 8.49
C ALA A 67 2.12 -8.53 8.31
N SER A 68 1.04 -8.63 9.11
CA SER A 68 0.05 -9.71 9.02
C SER A 68 -1.16 -9.38 8.13
N ALA A 69 -1.16 -8.25 7.42
CA ALA A 69 -2.29 -7.75 6.63
C ALA A 69 -3.62 -7.60 7.40
N LYS A 70 -3.55 -7.23 8.68
CA LYS A 70 -4.70 -7.06 9.60
C LYS A 70 -4.89 -5.63 10.11
N HIS A 71 -4.17 -4.67 9.55
CA HIS A 71 -4.28 -3.27 9.95
C HIS A 71 -5.48 -2.64 9.27
N ALA A 72 -6.38 -1.98 10.02
CA ALA A 72 -7.64 -1.48 9.47
C ALA A 72 -7.44 -0.43 8.35
N ASP A 73 -6.35 0.34 8.45
CA ASP A 73 -6.03 1.41 7.49
C ASP A 73 -4.97 1.04 6.45
N VAL A 74 -4.57 -0.24 6.36
CA VAL A 74 -3.66 -0.70 5.29
C VAL A 74 -4.30 -1.85 4.54
N GLN A 75 -4.63 -1.62 3.28
CA GLN A 75 -5.30 -2.59 2.43
C GLN A 75 -4.41 -2.96 1.24
N ILE A 76 -4.28 -4.27 0.98
CA ILE A 76 -3.60 -4.81 -0.20
C ILE A 76 -4.68 -5.20 -1.21
N ILE A 77 -4.52 -4.74 -2.44
CA ILE A 77 -5.41 -5.01 -3.56
C ILE A 77 -4.57 -5.68 -4.63
N GLY A 78 -5.04 -6.81 -5.13
CA GLY A 78 -4.37 -7.57 -6.17
C GLY A 78 -5.33 -8.63 -6.71
N LEU A 79 -4.79 -9.62 -7.41
CA LEU A 79 -5.60 -10.70 -7.98
C LEU A 79 -6.16 -11.68 -6.94
N THR A 80 -5.70 -11.61 -5.69
CA THR A 80 -6.05 -12.58 -4.63
C THR A 80 -6.53 -11.87 -3.36
N THR A 81 -7.78 -11.43 -3.37
CA THR A 81 -8.54 -11.06 -2.17
C THR A 81 -9.96 -11.55 -2.45
N ASP A 82 -10.39 -12.73 -2.00
CA ASP A 82 -10.58 -13.10 -0.59
C ASP A 82 -10.48 -14.62 -0.35
N GLY A 83 -10.28 -15.00 0.92
CA GLY A 83 -10.10 -16.37 1.37
C GLY A 83 -11.27 -17.33 1.12
N ASP A 84 -10.95 -18.63 1.14
CA ASP A 84 -11.81 -19.78 1.44
C ASP A 84 -13.16 -19.92 0.72
N SER A 85 -13.39 -19.19 -0.37
CA SER A 85 -14.54 -19.40 -1.23
C SER A 85 -14.12 -20.31 -2.38
N VAL A 86 -14.77 -21.48 -2.49
CA VAL A 86 -14.60 -22.52 -3.53
C VAL A 86 -14.92 -22.00 -4.95
N GLU A 87 -15.10 -20.70 -5.11
CA GLU A 87 -15.38 -19.99 -6.35
C GLU A 87 -14.33 -18.88 -6.60
N ALA A 88 -13.06 -19.15 -6.28
CA ALA A 88 -11.94 -18.37 -6.79
C ALA A 88 -11.84 -18.58 -8.32
N LYS A 89 -12.75 -17.97 -9.09
CA LYS A 89 -12.53 -17.76 -10.51
C LYS A 89 -11.21 -17.03 -10.64
N SER A 90 -10.29 -17.61 -11.39
CA SER A 90 -8.99 -17.05 -11.74
C SER A 90 -9.17 -15.64 -12.29
N GLN A 91 -9.14 -14.62 -11.44
CA GLN A 91 -9.16 -13.24 -11.87
C GLN A 91 -7.81 -12.98 -12.52
N VAL A 92 -7.84 -12.70 -13.82
CA VAL A 92 -6.66 -12.38 -14.63
C VAL A 92 -6.31 -10.89 -14.47
N GLU A 93 -7.28 -10.09 -14.02
CA GLU A 93 -7.18 -8.64 -13.88
C GLU A 93 -7.79 -8.15 -12.56
N ILE A 94 -7.29 -7.00 -12.09
CA ILE A 94 -7.87 -6.25 -10.98
C ILE A 94 -9.05 -5.46 -11.53
N SER A 95 -10.24 -5.75 -11.01
CA SER A 95 -11.49 -5.21 -11.53
C SER A 95 -11.76 -3.77 -11.07
N ILE A 96 -12.61 -3.06 -11.83
CA ILE A 96 -13.07 -1.72 -11.45
C ILE A 96 -13.78 -1.70 -10.08
N ASP A 97 -14.48 -2.78 -9.71
CA ASP A 97 -15.23 -2.84 -8.45
C ASP A 97 -14.29 -2.86 -7.23
N GLN A 98 -13.16 -3.56 -7.32
CA GLN A 98 -12.12 -3.51 -6.30
C GLN A 98 -11.56 -2.08 -6.13
N ILE A 99 -11.33 -1.37 -7.24
CA ILE A 99 -10.85 0.02 -7.19
C ILE A 99 -11.92 0.97 -6.63
N ARG A 100 -13.19 0.80 -6.98
CA ARG A 100 -14.28 1.61 -6.42
C ARG A 100 -14.44 1.39 -4.92
N GLN A 101 -14.32 0.14 -4.46
CA GLN A 101 -14.36 -0.17 -3.04
C GLN A 101 -13.18 0.46 -2.30
N MET A 102 -11.98 0.43 -2.89
CA MET A 102 -10.81 1.15 -2.37
C MET A 102 -11.08 2.66 -2.28
N GLN A 103 -11.59 3.29 -3.34
CA GLN A 103 -11.90 4.73 -3.35
C GLN A 103 -12.94 5.11 -2.30
N HIS A 104 -13.97 4.28 -2.12
CA HIS A 104 -14.94 4.50 -1.05
C HIS A 104 -14.30 4.38 0.34
N SER A 105 -13.41 3.40 0.54
CA SER A 105 -12.64 3.30 1.78
C SER A 105 -11.73 4.52 1.97
N ALA A 106 -11.08 5.00 0.90
CA ALA A 106 -10.19 6.15 0.94
C ALA A 106 -10.89 7.45 1.37
N SER A 107 -12.17 7.64 1.05
CA SER A 107 -12.92 8.83 1.46
C SER A 107 -13.31 8.86 2.95
N LEU A 108 -13.14 7.74 3.66
CA LEU A 108 -13.38 7.63 5.09
C LEU A 108 -12.09 7.89 5.87
N PRO A 109 -12.16 8.57 7.03
CA PRO A 109 -10.99 8.82 7.86
C PRO A 109 -10.31 7.51 8.31
N PRO A 110 -9.00 7.56 8.64
CA PRO A 110 -8.32 6.44 9.26
C PRO A 110 -8.98 6.01 10.58
N PHE A 111 -9.02 4.71 10.84
CA PHE A 111 -9.63 4.12 12.03
C PHE A 111 -8.66 4.03 13.22
N GLU A 112 -7.45 3.51 13.00
CA GLU A 112 -6.43 3.31 14.04
C GLU A 112 -5.04 3.89 13.68
N GLY A 113 -4.74 4.09 12.39
CA GLY A 113 -3.49 4.64 11.89
C GLY A 113 -3.51 6.17 11.72
N ARG A 114 -2.35 6.72 11.37
CA ARG A 114 -2.20 8.13 10.95
C ARG A 114 -2.50 8.35 9.48
N TYR A 115 -2.29 7.32 8.67
CA TYR A 115 -2.44 7.33 7.22
C TYR A 115 -3.24 6.12 6.78
N LYS A 116 -4.14 6.34 5.82
CA LYS A 116 -4.77 5.25 5.07
C LYS A 116 -3.91 4.90 3.85
N VAL A 117 -3.45 3.66 3.79
CA VAL A 117 -2.50 3.20 2.75
C VAL A 117 -3.12 2.07 1.95
N PHE A 118 -3.16 2.25 0.64
CA PHE A 118 -3.61 1.23 -0.30
C PHE A 118 -2.42 0.76 -1.12
N ILE A 119 -2.16 -0.55 -1.12
CA ILE A 119 -1.08 -1.18 -1.88
C ILE A 119 -1.72 -1.95 -3.02
N ILE A 120 -1.48 -1.54 -4.26
CA ILE A 120 -1.90 -2.27 -5.45
C ILE A 120 -0.74 -3.16 -5.89
N ASP A 121 -0.86 -4.47 -5.66
CA ASP A 121 0.11 -5.46 -6.14
C ASP A 121 -0.27 -5.93 -7.55
N GLY A 122 0.69 -5.86 -8.47
CA GLY A 122 0.43 -6.12 -9.89
C GLY A 122 -0.39 -5.03 -10.56
N ALA A 123 -0.02 -3.75 -10.41
CA ALA A 123 -0.73 -2.62 -11.04
C ALA A 123 -0.84 -2.75 -12.58
N GLU A 124 0.08 -3.48 -13.22
CA GLU A 124 0.02 -3.84 -14.64
C GLU A 124 -1.16 -4.75 -15.01
N GLN A 125 -1.82 -5.35 -14.01
CA GLN A 125 -2.98 -6.21 -14.16
C GLN A 125 -4.30 -5.46 -13.93
N LEU A 126 -4.28 -4.13 -13.76
CA LEU A 126 -5.50 -3.33 -13.74
C LEU A 126 -6.23 -3.43 -15.09
N SER A 127 -7.54 -3.69 -15.04
CA SER A 127 -8.37 -3.49 -16.23
C SER A 127 -8.29 -2.03 -16.69
N SER A 128 -8.58 -1.76 -17.97
CA SER A 128 -8.53 -0.40 -18.50
C SER A 128 -9.50 0.54 -17.75
N GLU A 129 -10.67 0.02 -17.38
CA GLU A 129 -11.68 0.72 -16.60
C GLU A 129 -11.22 0.97 -15.16
N ALA A 130 -10.57 -0.02 -14.54
CA ALA A 130 -10.01 0.10 -13.20
C ALA A 130 -8.90 1.17 -13.14
N ALA A 131 -7.99 1.19 -14.11
CA ALA A 131 -6.93 2.19 -14.23
C ALA A 131 -7.50 3.61 -14.42
N ASN A 132 -8.48 3.78 -15.33
CA ASN A 132 -9.15 5.06 -15.53
C ASN A 132 -9.91 5.54 -14.29
N CYS A 133 -10.51 4.62 -13.54
CA CYS A 133 -11.20 4.93 -12.29
C CYS A 133 -10.22 5.49 -11.25
N LEU A 134 -9.03 4.89 -11.13
CA LEU A 134 -7.98 5.28 -10.19
C LEU A 134 -7.44 6.69 -10.43
N LEU A 135 -7.40 7.15 -11.70
CA LEU A 135 -6.86 8.47 -12.06
C LEU A 135 -7.48 9.62 -11.26
N LYS A 136 -8.79 9.57 -11.02
CA LYS A 136 -9.49 10.60 -10.23
C LYS A 136 -8.90 10.77 -8.83
N THR A 137 -8.52 9.66 -8.19
CA THR A 137 -7.94 9.67 -6.85
C THR A 137 -6.48 10.13 -6.85
N LEU A 138 -5.76 9.88 -7.95
CA LEU A 138 -4.38 10.36 -8.11
C LEU A 138 -4.31 11.85 -8.42
N GLU A 139 -5.27 12.37 -9.18
CA GLU A 139 -5.36 13.79 -9.52
C GLU A 139 -5.87 14.64 -8.35
N GLU A 140 -6.80 14.10 -7.56
CA GLU A 140 -7.43 14.77 -6.41
C GLU A 140 -7.35 13.89 -5.16
N PRO A 141 -6.18 13.82 -4.48
CA PRO A 141 -6.03 12.98 -3.31
C PRO A 141 -6.89 13.47 -2.17
N VAL A 142 -7.63 12.53 -1.57
CA VAL A 142 -8.26 12.72 -0.26
C VAL A 142 -7.19 12.96 0.81
N GLY A 143 -7.55 13.60 1.92
CA GLY A 143 -6.62 13.97 3.00
C GLY A 143 -5.81 12.79 3.59
N LYS A 144 -4.96 13.10 4.58
CA LYS A 144 -4.11 12.09 5.25
C LYS A 144 -4.92 10.96 5.89
#